data_AF-A0A0B1RZV9-F1
#
_entry.id   AF-A0A0B1RZV9-F1
#
_cell.length_a   1.000
_cell.length_b   1.000
_cell.length_c   1.000
_cell.angle_alpha   90.00
_cell.angle_beta   90.00
_cell.angle_gamma   90.00
#
_symmetry.space_group_name_H-M   'P 1'
#
loop_
_entity.id
_entity.type
_entity.pdbx_description
1 polymer ?
#
loop_
_entity_poly.entity_id
_entity_poly.type
_entity_poly.pdbx_seq_one_letter_code
_entity_poly.pdbx_strand_id
1 'polypeptide(L)'
;LFKISHFQTEGLDTIVVRVSNGRIRVTDEYVRGYTSSFPDKINNVQVHSSRMENGVMSVTFSRPVNAVEYPYDSSLLGCVPWKFVIGLNRMGPNGEQHHHAITPVHRTVCIDECRI
;
A
#
# COMPACT_ATOMS: atom_id res chain seq x y z
N LEU A 1 2.79 4.48 1.59
CA LEU A 1 1.92 4.00 0.50
C LEU A 1 2.69 2.91 -0.23
N PHE A 2 2.25 1.67 -0.06
CA PHE A 2 2.77 0.51 -0.77
C PHE A 2 1.82 0.21 -1.92
N LYS A 3 2.35 -0.05 -3.12
CA LYS A 3 1.56 -0.35 -4.32
C LYS A 3 2.16 -1.59 -4.97
N ILE A 4 1.37 -2.59 -5.28
CA ILE A 4 1.79 -3.75 -6.09
C ILE A 4 1.20 -3.54 -7.48
N SER A 5 2.03 -3.67 -8.52
CA SER A 5 1.56 -3.52 -9.90
C SER A 5 1.71 -4.82 -10.67
N HIS A 6 0.63 -5.29 -11.28
CA HIS A 6 0.71 -6.18 -12.43
C HIS A 6 0.04 -5.48 -13.61
N PHE A 7 0.84 -5.09 -14.62
CA PHE A 7 0.46 -4.34 -15.84
C PHE A 7 -0.29 -3.00 -15.63
N GLN A 8 0.12 -1.96 -16.38
CA GLN A 8 -0.34 -0.57 -16.21
C GLN A 8 -1.84 -0.34 -16.52
N THR A 9 -2.56 -1.38 -16.98
CA THR A 9 -3.97 -1.32 -17.41
C THR A 9 -4.98 -1.85 -16.39
N GLU A 10 -4.56 -2.62 -15.38
CA GLU A 10 -5.48 -3.34 -14.47
C GLU A 10 -5.53 -2.80 -13.02
N GLY A 11 -5.01 -1.58 -12.79
CA GLY A 11 -5.01 -0.94 -11.47
C GLY A 11 -3.92 -1.44 -10.52
N LEU A 12 -3.92 -0.96 -9.28
CA LEU A 12 -2.89 -1.23 -8.28
C LEU A 12 -3.51 -1.58 -6.93
N ASP A 13 -3.22 -2.79 -6.47
CA ASP A 13 -3.39 -3.22 -5.08
C ASP A 13 -2.49 -2.36 -4.17
N THR A 14 -3.09 -1.68 -3.19
CA THR A 14 -2.47 -0.54 -2.51
C THR A 14 -2.74 -0.54 -1.01
N ILE A 15 -1.69 -0.75 -0.22
CA ILE A 15 -1.75 -0.56 1.24
C ILE A 15 -1.40 0.89 1.57
N VAL A 16 -2.37 1.61 2.14
CA VAL A 16 -2.22 3.01 2.51
C VAL A 16 -2.02 3.15 4.01
N VAL A 17 -0.96 3.87 4.40
CA VAL A 17 -0.72 4.26 5.79
C VAL A 17 -0.91 5.76 5.91
N ARG A 18 -1.79 6.18 6.81
CA ARG A 18 -2.13 7.59 7.09
C ARG A 18 -1.83 7.94 8.53
N VAL A 19 -1.51 9.20 8.77
CA VAL A 19 -1.41 9.79 10.10
C VAL A 19 -2.38 10.97 10.19
N SER A 20 -3.29 10.94 11.15
CA SER A 20 -4.23 12.01 11.42
C SER A 20 -4.37 12.21 12.92
N ASN A 21 -4.14 13.43 13.42
CA ASN A 21 -4.22 13.76 14.85
C ASN A 21 -3.39 12.80 15.72
N GLY A 22 -2.17 12.48 15.28
CA GLY A 22 -1.25 11.56 15.96
C GLY A 22 -1.65 10.08 15.89
N ARG A 23 -2.78 9.74 15.28
CA ARG A 23 -3.24 8.35 15.11
C ARG A 23 -2.83 7.82 13.74
N ILE A 24 -2.26 6.62 13.74
CA ILE A 24 -1.89 5.89 12.52
C ILE A 24 -3.08 5.03 12.09
N ARG A 25 -3.42 5.08 10.80
CA ARG A 25 -4.42 4.20 10.20
C ARG A 25 -3.82 3.52 8.98
N VAL A 26 -4.03 2.20 8.89
CA VAL A 26 -3.66 1.39 7.73
C VAL A 26 -4.95 0.95 7.06
N THR A 27 -5.00 1.03 5.73
CA THR A 27 -6.15 0.60 4.95
C THR A 27 -5.69 -0.16 3.71
N ASP A 28 -6.50 -1.15 3.35
CA ASP A 28 -6.43 -1.91 2.12
C ASP A 28 -7.25 -1.18 1.05
N GLU A 29 -6.62 -0.82 -0.06
CA GLU A 29 -7.21 0.04 -1.08
C GLU A 29 -6.73 -0.34 -2.48
N TYR A 30 -7.47 0.12 -3.48
CA TYR A 30 -7.13 -0.08 -4.87
C TYR A 30 -7.12 1.23 -5.66
N VAL A 31 -6.21 1.34 -6.62
CA VAL A 31 -6.09 2.49 -7.53
C VAL A 31 -6.42 2.06 -8.94
N ARG A 32 -7.30 2.79 -9.62
CA ARG A 32 -7.55 2.60 -11.06
C ARG A 32 -7.11 3.82 -11.87
N GLY A 33 -6.08 3.64 -12.70
CA GLY A 33 -5.54 4.73 -13.52
C GLY A 33 -4.91 5.84 -12.69
N TYR A 34 -5.01 7.09 -13.17
CA TYR A 34 -4.46 8.28 -12.51
C TYR A 34 -5.48 8.93 -11.57
N THR A 35 -5.96 8.16 -10.59
CA THR A 35 -6.98 8.60 -9.62
C THR A 35 -6.54 8.34 -8.18
N SER A 36 -7.27 8.91 -7.21
CA SER A 36 -7.12 8.56 -5.79
C SER A 36 -7.53 7.10 -5.57
N SER A 37 -6.86 6.41 -4.63
CA SER A 37 -7.29 5.07 -4.24
C SER A 37 -8.62 5.12 -3.48
N PHE A 38 -9.29 3.98 -3.46
CA PHE A 38 -10.52 3.75 -2.71
C PHE A 38 -10.42 2.45 -1.91
N PRO A 39 -11.06 2.36 -0.73
CA PRO A 39 -11.03 1.13 0.08
C PRO A 39 -11.56 -0.08 -0.67
N ASP A 40 -10.90 -1.22 -0.48
CA ASP A 40 -11.36 -2.50 -1.00
C ASP A 40 -12.59 -2.98 -0.23
N LYS A 41 -13.40 -3.83 -0.88
CA LYS A 41 -14.59 -4.39 -0.24
C LYS A 41 -14.20 -5.41 0.82
N ILE A 42 -13.16 -6.19 0.55
CA ILE A 42 -12.60 -7.16 1.47
C ILE A 42 -11.27 -6.60 1.98
N ASN A 43 -11.22 -6.23 3.26
CA ASN A 43 -9.96 -5.87 3.91
C ASN A 43 -9.23 -7.15 4.34
N ASN A 44 -8.16 -7.51 3.63
CA ASN A 44 -7.35 -8.69 3.94
C ASN A 44 -6.03 -8.32 4.63
N VAL A 45 -5.84 -7.04 4.99
CA VAL A 45 -4.69 -6.53 5.72
C VAL A 45 -4.96 -6.54 7.23
N GLN A 46 -4.18 -7.34 7.95
CA GLN A 46 -4.19 -7.38 9.41
C GLN A 46 -3.05 -6.53 9.99
N VAL A 47 -3.39 -5.54 10.81
CA VAL A 47 -2.40 -4.70 11.50
C VAL A 47 -2.04 -5.33 12.84
N HIS A 48 -0.76 -5.60 13.06
CA HIS A 48 -0.24 -6.16 14.32
C HIS A 48 0.22 -5.09 15.29
N SER A 49 0.84 -4.02 14.78
CA SER A 49 1.27 -2.89 15.60
C SER A 49 1.40 -1.62 14.76
N SER A 50 1.13 -0.48 15.38
CA SER A 50 1.46 0.83 14.82
C SER A 50 1.98 1.74 15.93
N ARG A 51 3.08 2.45 15.68
CA ARG A 51 3.67 3.39 16.63
C ARG A 51 4.24 4.61 15.95
N MET A 52 4.23 5.72 16.68
CA MET A 52 4.91 6.95 16.32
C MET A 52 5.93 7.24 17.41
N GLU A 53 7.21 7.22 17.05
CA GLU A 53 8.31 7.39 18.00
C GLU A 53 9.40 8.27 17.37
N ASN A 54 9.79 9.37 18.01
CA ASN A 54 10.81 10.31 17.53
C ASN A 54 10.59 10.80 16.07
N GLY A 55 9.33 11.04 15.69
CA GLY A 55 8.97 11.43 14.33
C GLY A 55 9.00 10.30 13.29
N VAL A 56 9.29 9.07 13.72
CA VAL A 56 9.29 7.87 12.88
C VAL A 56 7.99 7.11 13.10
N MET A 57 7.24 6.92 12.01
CA MET A 57 6.09 6.03 11.98
C MET A 57 6.55 4.60 11.66
N SER A 58 6.18 3.65 12.51
CA SER A 58 6.39 2.21 12.26
C SER A 58 5.05 1.49 12.25
N VAL A 59 4.86 0.61 11.26
CA VAL A 59 3.67 -0.24 11.13
C VAL A 59 4.11 -1.65 10.82
N THR A 60 3.53 -2.61 11.53
CA THR A 60 3.66 -4.04 11.26
C THR A 60 2.29 -4.55 10.87
N PHE A 61 2.20 -5.18 9.71
CA PHE A 61 0.96 -5.76 9.19
C PHE A 61 1.26 -7.05 8.44
N SER A 62 0.23 -7.84 8.17
CA SER A 62 0.28 -9.01 7.29
C SER A 62 -0.91 -9.01 6.34
N ARG A 63 -0.76 -9.69 5.22
CA ARG A 63 -1.87 -10.08 4.33
C ARG A 63 -1.56 -11.45 3.69
N PRO A 64 -2.56 -12.16 3.16
CA PRO A 64 -2.33 -13.39 2.41
C PRO A 64 -1.42 -13.18 1.20
N VAL A 65 -0.60 -14.19 0.86
CA VAL A 65 0.24 -14.18 -0.35
C VAL A 65 -0.55 -14.37 -1.63
N ASN A 66 -1.69 -15.07 -1.55
CA ASN A 66 -2.60 -15.25 -2.67
C ASN A 66 -3.59 -14.08 -2.70
N ALA A 67 -3.96 -13.64 -3.90
CA ALA A 67 -5.04 -12.69 -4.07
C ALA A 67 -6.36 -13.28 -3.53
N VAL A 68 -7.12 -12.48 -2.77
CA VAL A 68 -8.40 -12.89 -2.18
C VAL A 68 -9.58 -12.30 -2.97
N GLU A 69 -9.42 -11.11 -3.55
CA GLU A 69 -10.44 -10.39 -4.31
C GLU A 69 -9.91 -9.97 -5.70
N TYR A 70 -10.30 -10.64 -6.78
CA TYR A 70 -9.97 -10.19 -8.14
C TYR A 70 -10.93 -9.08 -8.62
N PRO A 71 -10.46 -7.99 -9.26
CA PRO A 71 -9.08 -7.67 -9.63
C PRO A 71 -8.33 -6.77 -8.63
N TYR A 72 -8.85 -6.59 -7.42
CA TYR A 72 -8.35 -5.60 -6.46
C TYR A 72 -7.07 -6.04 -5.76
N ASP A 73 -6.97 -7.34 -5.50
CA ASP A 73 -5.79 -8.00 -4.96
C ASP A 73 -4.85 -8.53 -6.04
N SER A 74 -3.56 -8.27 -5.84
CA SER A 74 -2.48 -8.91 -6.58
C SER A 74 -1.93 -10.11 -5.81
N SER A 75 -1.63 -11.20 -6.54
CA SER A 75 -0.84 -12.29 -5.98
C SER A 75 0.59 -11.81 -5.67
N LEU A 76 1.12 -12.20 -4.52
CA LEU A 76 2.48 -11.93 -4.09
C LEU A 76 3.43 -13.10 -4.41
N LEU A 77 2.92 -14.19 -4.98
CA LEU A 77 3.73 -15.34 -5.38
C LEU A 77 4.73 -14.97 -6.49
N GLY A 78 5.94 -15.49 -6.38
CA GLY A 78 7.07 -15.17 -7.23
C GLY A 78 7.62 -13.76 -7.05
N CYS A 79 8.47 -13.36 -7.99
CA CYS A 79 9.08 -12.04 -8.01
C CYS A 79 8.15 -11.01 -8.67
N VAL A 80 7.50 -10.18 -7.86
CA VAL A 80 6.56 -9.15 -8.32
C VAL A 80 7.11 -7.73 -8.14
N PRO A 81 6.83 -6.80 -9.07
CA PRO A 81 7.29 -5.42 -8.94
C PRO A 81 6.42 -4.65 -7.95
N TRP A 82 7.05 -4.17 -6.89
CA TRP A 82 6.45 -3.31 -5.88
C TRP A 82 6.83 -1.87 -6.14
N LYS A 83 5.92 -0.96 -5.83
CA LYS A 83 6.06 0.49 -5.94
C LYS A 83 5.90 1.11 -4.56
N PHE A 84 6.83 1.97 -4.21
CA PHE A 84 6.91 2.65 -2.93
C PHE A 84 6.85 4.15 -3.18
N VAL A 85 5.84 4.81 -2.63
CA VAL A 85 5.86 6.28 -2.57
C VAL A 85 6.76 6.68 -1.41
N ILE A 86 7.78 7.47 -1.75
CA ILE A 86 8.73 8.00 -0.77
C ILE A 86 8.21 9.34 -0.26
N GLY A 87 8.34 9.56 1.05
CA GLY A 87 7.91 10.78 1.72
C GLY A 87 6.43 10.77 2.13
N LEU A 88 6.09 11.73 2.99
CA LEU A 88 4.71 11.99 3.42
C LEU A 88 4.10 13.03 2.48
N ASN A 89 2.91 12.73 1.96
CA ASN A 89 2.11 13.71 1.24
C ASN A 89 1.01 14.21 2.19
N ARG A 90 0.76 15.53 2.20
CA ARG A 90 -0.37 16.09 2.96
C ARG A 90 -1.66 15.54 2.39
N MET A 91 -2.54 15.09 3.27
CA MET A 91 -3.90 14.71 2.90
C MET A 91 -4.79 15.95 2.85
N GLY A 92 -5.84 15.88 2.03
CA GLY A 92 -6.94 16.83 2.07
C GLY A 92 -7.66 16.80 3.43
N PRO A 93 -8.49 17.82 3.71
CA PRO A 93 -9.18 17.96 4.99
C PRO A 93 -10.12 16.79 5.33
N ASN A 94 -10.61 16.04 4.34
CA ASN A 94 -11.45 14.86 4.55
C ASN A 94 -10.67 13.54 4.39
N GLY A 95 -9.33 13.61 4.35
CA GLY A 95 -8.46 12.45 4.18
C GLY A 95 -8.22 12.05 2.72
N GLU A 96 -8.56 12.92 1.77
CA GLU A 96 -8.28 12.72 0.35
C GLU A 96 -6.77 12.61 0.13
N GLN A 97 -6.35 11.68 -0.72
CA GLN A 97 -4.97 11.59 -1.13
C GLN A 97 -4.70 12.56 -2.26
N HIS A 98 -3.58 13.27 -2.18
CA HIS A 98 -3.07 14.04 -3.30
C HIS A 98 -2.04 13.24 -4.09
N HIS A 99 -1.86 13.61 -5.35
CA HIS A 99 -0.83 13.02 -6.19
C HIS A 99 0.54 13.21 -5.53
N HIS A 100 1.36 12.16 -5.55
CA HIS A 100 2.71 12.23 -5.01
C HIS A 100 3.55 13.24 -5.80
N ALA A 101 4.36 14.04 -5.10
CA ALA A 101 5.20 15.06 -5.74
C ALA A 101 6.36 14.46 -6.55
N ILE A 102 6.77 13.23 -6.23
CA ILE A 102 7.89 12.52 -6.85
C ILE A 102 7.43 11.19 -7.42
N THR A 103 8.11 10.74 -8.47
CA THR A 103 7.88 9.41 -9.06
C THR A 103 8.14 8.32 -8.01
N PRO A 104 7.19 7.39 -7.77
CA PRO A 104 7.40 6.28 -6.84
C PRO A 104 8.59 5.42 -7.26
N VAL A 105 9.35 4.95 -6.28
CA VAL A 105 10.45 4.00 -6.53
C VAL A 105 9.84 2.62 -6.72
N HIS A 106 10.40 1.84 -7.64
CA HIS A 106 10.00 0.45 -7.84
C HIS A 106 11.12 -0.51 -7.44
N ARG A 107 10.75 -1.70 -6.96
CA ARG A 107 11.66 -2.80 -6.64
C ARG A 107 10.97 -4.12 -6.89
N THR A 108 11.69 -5.08 -7.48
CA THR A 108 11.23 -6.46 -7.54
C THR A 108 11.40 -7.13 -6.18
N VAL A 109 10.33 -7.71 -5.66
CA VAL A 109 10.29 -8.41 -4.37
C VAL A 109 9.79 -9.83 -4.61
N CYS A 110 10.52 -10.82 -4.11
CA CYS A 110 10.15 -12.24 -4.17
C CYS A 110 9.87 -12.68 -2.74
N ILE A 111 8.62 -12.49 -2.26
CA ILE A 111 8.31 -12.66 -0.83
C ILE A 111 8.25 -14.15 -0.41
N ASP A 112 8.05 -15.02 -1.39
CA ASP A 112 8.01 -16.48 -1.23
C ASP A 112 9.38 -17.14 -1.44
N GLU A 113 10.41 -16.36 -1.76
CA GLU A 113 11.80 -16.85 -1.86
C GLU A 113 12.63 -16.40 -0.65
N CYS A 114 13.00 -17.35 0.21
CA CYS A 114 14.05 -17.13 1.20
C CYS A 114 15.42 -17.20 0.51
N ARG A 115 15.92 -16.06 0.01
CA ARG A 115 17.31 -15.97 -0.50
C ARG A 115 18.26 -15.72 0.68
N ILE A 116 19.11 -16.70 0.97
CA ILE A 116 20.19 -16.66 1.98
C ILE A 116 21.36 -15.84 1.44
#